data_AF-A0A4Q7II68-F1
#
_entry.id   AF-A0A4Q7II68-F1
#
_cell.length_a   1.000
_cell.length_b   1.000
_cell.length_c   1.000
_cell.angle_alpha   90.00
_cell.angle_beta   90.00
_cell.angle_gamma   90.00
#
_symmetry.space_group_name_H-M   'P 1'
#
loop_
_entity.id
_entity.type
_entity.pdbx_description
1 polymer ?
#
loop_
_entity_poly.entity_id
_entity_poly.type
_entity_poly.pdbx_seq_one_letter_code
_entity_poly.pdbx_strand_id
1 'polypeptide(L)'
;MTQKTRNVSMTCRHWGISRDTFYRWKKDYADKGEAGLINSKPCPENSAVRVDPIIEERILYLRKNYHLEQAKISWYLARYHGLKVSISCVYSVFCRHGLNRLPHNLRARQVFCATK
;
A
#
# COMPACT_ATOMS: atom_id res chain seq x y z
N MET A 1 24.33 24.52 8.93
CA MET A 1 24.56 24.24 10.36
C MET A 1 26.04 24.09 10.74
N THR A 2 26.87 23.36 9.99
CA THR A 2 28.30 23.13 10.34
C THR A 2 29.27 24.26 9.97
N GLN A 3 28.88 25.24 9.15
CA GLN A 3 29.80 26.32 8.77
C GLN A 3 30.26 27.20 9.95
N LYS A 4 29.49 27.23 11.06
CA LYS A 4 29.86 27.97 12.28
C LYS A 4 30.68 27.15 13.28
N THR A 5 30.76 25.83 13.13
CA THR A 5 31.42 24.95 14.10
C THR A 5 32.23 23.90 13.36
N ARG A 6 33.56 24.00 13.42
CA ARG A 6 34.51 23.06 12.77
C ARG A 6 34.42 21.61 13.29
N ASN A 7 33.55 21.31 14.26
CA ASN A 7 33.42 20.00 14.89
C ASN A 7 32.00 19.43 14.74
N VAL A 8 31.85 18.47 13.82
CA VAL A 8 30.59 17.79 13.53
C VAL A 8 30.10 16.95 14.72
N SER A 9 30.99 16.32 15.47
CA SER A 9 30.63 15.44 16.60
C SER A 9 29.96 16.22 17.73
N MET A 10 30.45 17.43 18.03
CA MET A 10 29.86 18.30 19.04
C MET A 10 28.46 18.77 18.61
N THR A 11 28.30 19.14 17.34
CA THR A 11 26.99 19.53 16.79
C THR A 11 26.02 18.35 16.82
N CYS A 12 26.41 17.16 16.37
CA CYS A 12 25.57 15.95 16.45
C CYS A 12 25.11 15.64 17.88
N ARG A 13 26.00 15.77 18.88
CA ARG A 13 25.67 15.59 20.30
C ARG A 13 24.67 16.63 20.81
N HIS A 14 24.88 17.90 20.47
CA HIS A 14 24.00 18.99 20.90
C HIS A 14 22.58 18.85 20.35
N TRP A 15 22.45 18.42 19.09
CA TRP A 15 21.16 18.25 18.41
C TRP A 15 20.54 16.86 18.59
N GLY A 16 21.22 15.94 19.27
CA GLY A 16 20.73 14.57 19.50
C GLY A 16 20.66 13.69 18.25
N ILE A 17 21.49 13.97 17.24
CA ILE A 17 21.47 13.26 15.94
C ILE A 17 22.69 12.34 15.85
N SER A 18 22.51 11.12 15.33
CA SER A 18 23.65 10.23 15.05
C SER A 18 24.52 10.77 13.92
N ARG A 19 25.83 10.52 13.98
CA ARG A 19 26.76 10.94 12.91
C ARG A 19 26.39 10.34 11.56
N ASP A 20 25.90 9.10 11.54
CA ASP A 20 25.45 8.43 10.32
C ASP A 20 24.25 9.13 9.69
N THR A 21 23.27 9.55 10.50
CA THR A 21 22.12 10.32 10.01
C THR A 21 22.56 11.66 9.43
N PHE A 22 23.51 12.33 10.07
CA PHE A 22 24.06 13.60 9.58
C PHE A 22 24.72 13.44 8.21
N TYR A 23 25.60 12.45 8.02
CA TYR A 23 26.26 12.26 6.73
C TYR A 23 25.31 11.76 5.65
N ARG A 24 24.32 10.94 5.99
CA ARG A 24 23.24 10.53 5.08
C ARG A 24 22.47 11.75 4.58
N TRP A 25 21.97 12.60 5.49
CA TRP A 25 21.26 13.82 5.11
C TRP A 25 22.12 14.79 4.33
N LYS A 26 23.41 14.92 4.66
CA LYS A 26 24.35 15.76 3.90
C LYS A 26 24.48 15.27 2.46
N LYS A 27 24.57 13.96 2.26
CA LYS A 27 24.62 13.34 0.92
C LYS A 27 23.30 13.54 0.18
N ASP A 28 22.18 13.21 0.81
CA ASP A 28 20.84 13.34 0.21
C ASP A 28 20.52 14.80 -0.16
N TYR A 29 20.95 15.76 0.66
CA TYR A 29 20.84 17.19 0.37
C TYR A 29 21.71 17.62 -0.82
N ALA A 30 22.93 17.10 -0.92
CA ALA A 30 23.81 17.39 -2.05
C ALA A 30 23.26 16.82 -3.36
N ASP A 31 22.66 15.64 -3.31
CA ASP A 31 22.14 14.94 -4.49
C ASP A 31 20.78 15.47 -4.95
N LYS A 32 19.85 15.77 -4.02
CA LYS A 32 18.43 16.06 -4.32
C LYS A 32 17.92 17.36 -3.70
N GLY A 33 18.77 18.15 -3.05
CA GLY A 33 18.38 19.35 -2.33
C GLY A 33 17.43 19.06 -1.17
N GLU A 34 16.51 19.98 -0.90
CA GLU A 34 15.51 19.84 0.18
C GLU A 34 14.61 18.60 -0.01
N ALA A 35 14.32 18.22 -1.25
CA ALA A 35 13.52 17.04 -1.57
C ALA A 35 14.18 15.73 -1.11
N GLY A 36 15.51 15.70 -0.98
CA GLY A 36 16.25 14.54 -0.47
C GLY A 36 16.08 14.30 1.04
N LEU A 37 15.72 15.34 1.80
CA LEU A 37 15.46 15.22 3.24
C LEU A 37 14.03 14.75 3.55
N ILE A 38 13.13 14.86 2.57
CA ILE A 38 11.78 14.32 2.69
C ILE A 38 11.90 12.80 2.72
N ASN A 39 11.21 12.16 3.66
CA ASN A 39 11.16 10.70 3.78
C ASN A 39 10.64 10.06 2.48
N SER A 40 11.55 9.73 1.58
CA SER A 40 11.27 8.92 0.39
C SER A 40 11.16 7.48 0.85
N LYS A 41 9.97 7.05 1.29
CA LYS A 41 9.74 5.64 1.65
C LYS A 41 10.06 4.75 0.45
N PRO A 42 11.10 3.90 0.50
CA PRO A 42 11.34 2.91 -0.53
C PRO A 42 10.51 1.68 -0.17
N CYS A 43 9.20 1.76 -0.35
CA CYS A 43 8.41 0.53 -0.47
C CYS A 43 7.95 0.44 -1.92
N PRO A 44 8.84 0.08 -2.86
CA PRO A 44 8.39 -0.28 -4.19
C PRO A 44 7.38 -1.41 -4.04
N GLU A 45 6.18 -1.22 -4.58
CA GLU A 45 5.14 -2.24 -4.56
C GLU A 45 5.69 -3.48 -5.30
N ASN A 46 5.84 -4.60 -4.59
CA ASN A 46 6.44 -5.80 -5.18
C ASN A 46 5.47 -6.41 -6.20
N SER A 47 5.74 -6.18 -7.49
CA SER A 47 4.91 -6.67 -8.59
C SER A 47 4.88 -8.19 -8.68
N ALA A 48 5.91 -8.90 -8.18
CA ALA A 48 5.97 -10.36 -8.20
C ALA A 48 4.94 -11.02 -7.24
N VAL A 49 4.51 -10.30 -6.20
CA VAL A 49 3.48 -10.75 -5.25
C VAL A 49 2.08 -10.32 -5.73
N ARG A 50 2.00 -9.61 -6.86
CA ARG A 50 0.72 -9.16 -7.41
C ARG A 50 -0.03 -10.33 -8.02
N VAL A 51 -1.35 -10.24 -7.93
CA VAL A 51 -2.25 -11.14 -8.63
C VAL A 51 -2.10 -10.91 -10.13
N ASP A 52 -2.30 -11.95 -10.92
CA ASP A 52 -2.37 -11.82 -12.36
C ASP A 52 -3.40 -10.73 -12.76
N PRO A 53 -3.05 -9.82 -13.70
CA PRO A 53 -3.93 -8.73 -14.12
C PRO A 53 -5.32 -9.21 -14.56
N ILE A 54 -5.41 -10.39 -15.18
CA ILE A 54 -6.68 -10.97 -15.65
C ILE A 54 -7.58 -11.26 -14.44
N ILE A 55 -7.02 -11.80 -13.36
CA ILE A 55 -7.78 -12.09 -12.14
C ILE A 55 -8.20 -10.78 -11.46
N GLU A 56 -7.30 -9.79 -11.45
CA GLU A 56 -7.56 -8.47 -10.89
C GLU A 56 -8.74 -7.78 -11.61
N GLU A 57 -8.76 -7.81 -12.94
CA GLU A 57 -9.87 -7.28 -13.74
C GLU A 57 -11.19 -7.98 -13.45
N ARG A 58 -11.18 -9.32 -13.28
CA ARG A 58 -12.39 -10.08 -12.93
C ARG A 58 -12.93 -9.69 -11.55
N ILE A 59 -12.04 -9.51 -10.56
CA ILE A 59 -12.41 -9.04 -9.22
C ILE A 59 -13.05 -7.65 -9.30
N LEU A 60 -12.44 -6.73 -10.05
CA LEU A 60 -12.95 -5.36 -10.22
C LEU A 60 -14.28 -5.33 -10.96
N TYR A 61 -14.43 -6.16 -12.01
CA TYR A 61 -15.68 -6.30 -12.75
C TYR A 61 -16.83 -6.74 -11.82
N LEU A 62 -16.60 -7.75 -10.98
CA LEU A 62 -17.61 -8.23 -10.04
C LEU A 62 -17.98 -7.18 -8.98
N ARG A 63 -16.98 -6.44 -8.49
CA ARG A 63 -17.20 -5.36 -7.51
C ARG A 63 -17.97 -4.18 -8.10
N LYS A 64 -17.71 -3.80 -9.35
CA LYS A 64 -18.37 -2.67 -10.02
C LYS A 64 -19.80 -2.98 -10.47
N ASN A 65 -20.03 -4.15 -11.04
CA ASN A 65 -21.35 -4.50 -11.61
C ASN A 65 -22.34 -5.01 -10.58
N TYR A 66 -21.87 -5.79 -9.60
CA TYR A 66 -22.75 -6.52 -8.68
C TYR A 66 -22.57 -6.11 -7.22
N HIS A 67 -21.63 -5.21 -6.91
CA HIS A 67 -21.30 -4.71 -5.57
C HIS A 67 -21.17 -5.82 -4.52
N LEU A 68 -20.55 -6.93 -4.92
CA LEU A 68 -20.38 -8.08 -4.05
C LEU A 68 -19.32 -7.83 -2.97
N GLU A 69 -19.51 -8.50 -1.84
CA GLU A 69 -18.52 -8.59 -0.76
C GLU A 69 -17.31 -9.46 -1.13
N GLN A 70 -16.19 -9.24 -0.43
CA GLN A 70 -14.91 -9.91 -0.68
C GLN A 70 -15.02 -11.45 -0.63
N ALA A 71 -15.71 -11.97 0.39
CA ALA A 71 -15.94 -13.41 0.56
C ALA A 71 -16.79 -14.00 -0.59
N LYS A 72 -17.80 -13.25 -1.04
CA LYS A 72 -18.70 -13.67 -2.11
C LYS A 72 -18.00 -13.68 -3.47
N ILE A 73 -17.09 -12.74 -3.71
CA ILE A 73 -16.24 -12.72 -4.91
C ILE A 73 -15.29 -13.91 -4.93
N SER A 74 -14.62 -14.20 -3.80
CA SER A 74 -13.76 -15.38 -3.67
C SER A 74 -14.54 -16.67 -4.00
N TRP A 75 -15.73 -16.83 -3.42
CA TRP A 75 -16.59 -17.98 -3.71
C TRP A 75 -17.06 -18.04 -5.17
N TYR A 76 -17.47 -16.90 -5.73
CA TYR A 76 -17.96 -16.80 -7.10
C TYR A 76 -16.88 -17.19 -8.11
N LEU A 77 -15.66 -16.66 -7.93
CA LEU A 77 -14.50 -16.97 -8.77
C LEU A 77 -14.14 -18.44 -8.69
N ALA A 78 -14.15 -19.02 -7.49
CA ALA A 78 -13.87 -20.44 -7.31
C ALA A 78 -14.92 -21.34 -7.97
N ARG A 79 -16.21 -20.96 -7.92
CA ARG A 79 -17.31 -21.79 -8.44
C ARG A 79 -17.53 -21.67 -9.95
N TYR A 80 -17.50 -20.46 -10.51
CA TYR A 80 -17.87 -20.22 -11.91
C TYR A 80 -16.67 -20.07 -12.85
N HIS A 81 -15.54 -19.58 -12.32
CA HIS A 81 -14.34 -19.32 -13.12
C HIS A 81 -13.19 -20.31 -12.85
N GLY A 82 -13.33 -21.19 -11.85
CA GLY A 82 -12.27 -22.13 -11.45
C GLY A 82 -11.04 -21.45 -10.83
N LEU A 83 -11.14 -20.17 -10.47
CA LEU A 83 -10.03 -19.37 -9.94
C LEU A 83 -10.09 -19.36 -8.41
N LYS A 84 -9.12 -20.01 -7.76
CA LYS A 84 -9.00 -19.99 -6.29
C LYS A 84 -8.28 -18.72 -5.84
N VAL A 85 -9.05 -17.76 -5.33
CA VAL A 85 -8.55 -16.49 -4.79
C VAL A 85 -8.90 -16.40 -3.30
N SER A 86 -7.92 -16.05 -2.45
CA SER A 86 -8.18 -15.84 -1.03
C SER A 86 -8.93 -14.53 -0.78
N ILE A 87 -9.69 -14.46 0.33
CA ILE A 87 -10.44 -13.25 0.71
C ILE A 87 -9.47 -12.06 0.91
N SER A 88 -8.33 -12.30 1.55
CA SER A 88 -7.28 -11.30 1.78
C SER A 88 -6.67 -10.76 0.48
N CYS A 89 -6.59 -11.61 -0.54
CA CYS A 89 -6.15 -11.21 -1.87
C CYS A 89 -7.15 -10.23 -2.51
N VAL A 90 -8.46 -10.55 -2.45
CA VAL A 90 -9.53 -9.64 -2.91
C VAL A 90 -9.51 -8.32 -2.14
N TYR A 91 -9.33 -8.36 -0.82
CA TYR A 91 -9.19 -7.16 0.02
C TYR A 91 -8.02 -6.28 -0.43
N SER A 92 -6.86 -6.90 -0.69
CA SER A 92 -5.66 -6.18 -1.12
C SER A 92 -5.88 -5.48 -2.45
N VAL A 93 -6.57 -6.15 -3.40
CA VAL A 93 -6.99 -5.52 -4.67
C VAL A 93 -7.92 -4.34 -4.41
N PHE A 94 -8.90 -4.47 -3.51
CA PHE A 94 -9.80 -3.36 -3.19
C PHE A 94 -9.09 -2.15 -2.59
N CYS A 95 -8.14 -2.37 -1.68
CA CYS A 95 -7.35 -1.30 -1.07
C CYS A 95 -6.54 -0.52 -2.10
N ARG A 96 -5.93 -1.21 -3.08
CA ARG A 96 -5.19 -0.56 -4.18
C ARG A 96 -6.08 0.30 -5.07
N HIS A 97 -7.30 -0.16 -5.33
CA HIS A 97 -8.26 0.53 -6.22
C HIS A 97 -9.22 1.49 -5.48
N GLY A 98 -9.04 1.69 -4.17
CA GLY A 98 -9.91 2.57 -3.37
C GLY A 98 -11.35 2.06 -3.18
N LEU A 99 -11.62 0.77 -3.43
CA LEU A 99 -12.96 0.15 -3.38
C LEU A 99 -13.27 -0.54 -2.05
N ASN A 100 -12.56 -0.20 -0.98
CA ASN A 100 -12.67 -0.86 0.32
C ASN A 100 -14.09 -0.74 0.92
N ARG A 101 -14.72 0.43 0.76
CA ARG A 101 -16.07 0.67 1.26
C ARG A 101 -17.11 0.31 0.20
N LEU A 102 -18.18 -0.34 0.65
CA LEU A 102 -19.38 -0.54 -0.14
C LEU A 102 -20.24 0.73 -0.17
N PRO A 103 -21.01 0.99 -1.24
CA PRO A 103 -21.98 2.07 -1.24
C PRO A 103 -23.06 1.87 -0.17
N HIS A 104 -23.50 2.96 0.46
CA HIS A 104 -24.37 2.94 1.64
C HIS A 104 -25.80 2.40 1.38
N ASN A 105 -26.26 2.42 0.12
CA ASN A 105 -27.65 2.12 -0.26
C ASN A 105 -27.77 0.78 -1.00
N LEU A 106 -27.13 -0.26 -0.50
CA LEU A 106 -27.17 -1.59 -1.12
C LEU A 106 -28.37 -2.41 -0.66
N ARG A 107 -28.96 -3.15 -1.60
CA ARG A 107 -29.96 -4.17 -1.27
C ARG A 107 -29.30 -5.30 -0.47
N ALA A 108 -29.94 -5.72 0.64
CA ALA A 108 -29.42 -6.73 1.58
C ALA A 108 -28.91 -8.03 0.92
N ARG A 109 -29.46 -8.43 -0.24
CA ARG A 109 -29.04 -9.62 -1.00
C ARG A 109 -27.58 -9.59 -1.46
N GLN A 110 -26.96 -8.41 -1.55
CA GLN A 110 -25.57 -8.23 -1.98
C GLN A 110 -24.56 -8.40 -0.83
N VAL A 111 -25.05 -8.31 0.42
CA VAL A 111 -24.27 -8.29 1.67
C VAL A 111 -24.48 -9.60 2.44
N PHE A 112 -24.25 -10.75 1.81
CA PHE A 112 -24.30 -12.04 2.53
C PHE A 112 -22.88 -12.51 2.79
N CYS A 113 -22.47 -12.45 4.06
CA CYS A 113 -21.28 -13.10 4.57
C CYS A 113 -21.70 -14.46 5.14
N ALA A 114 -21.10 -15.55 4.67
CA ALA A 114 -21.19 -16.83 5.35
C ALA A 114 -20.17 -16.83 6.49
N THR A 115 -20.57 -16.31 7.64
CA THR A 115 -19.88 -16.56 8.92
C THR A 115 -20.53 -17.78 9.56
N LYS A 116 -19.75 -18.86 9.69
CA LYS A 116 -19.99 -19.89 10.70
C LYS A 116 -19.64 -19.32 12.07
#